data_AF-I1D6K5-F1
#
_entry.id   AF-I1D6K5-F1
#
_cell.length_a   1.000
_cell.length_b   1.000
_cell.length_c   1.000
_cell.angle_alpha   90.00
_cell.angle_beta   90.00
_cell.angle_gamma   90.00
#
_symmetry.space_group_name_H-M   'P 1'
#
loop_
_entity.id
_entity.type
_entity.pdbx_description
1 polymer ?
#
loop_
_entity_poly.entity_id
_entity_poly.type
_entity_poly.pdbx_seq_one_letter_code
_entity_poly.pdbx_strand_id
1 'polypeptide(L)'
;MSRAEVDSEELRTAARSASRAGDSLADDGAGTVLDSAAGGLAGFTSGAALTSAANTWKTRVREFSADLRSLGDRLAQAADRYEATDNDAAGGLRRILDLLNRVGVAA
;
A
#
# COMPACT_ATOMS: atom_id res chain seq x y z
N MET A 1 17.88 4.05 -24.01
CA MET A 1 16.69 3.81 -23.18
C MET A 1 17.13 2.95 -22.01
N SER A 2 17.25 3.49 -20.79
CA SER A 2 17.52 2.63 -19.62
C SER A 2 16.31 1.73 -19.41
N ARG A 3 16.55 0.43 -19.30
CA ARG A 3 15.51 -0.53 -18.95
C ARG A 3 15.10 -0.19 -17.52
N ALA A 4 13.82 0.11 -17.30
CA ALA A 4 13.29 0.32 -15.96
C ALA A 4 13.37 -1.01 -15.21
N GLU A 5 14.42 -1.18 -14.43
CA GLU A 5 14.55 -2.25 -13.46
C GLU A 5 13.67 -1.88 -12.27
N VAL A 6 12.72 -2.75 -11.93
CA VAL A 6 11.80 -2.51 -10.82
C VAL A 6 12.40 -3.16 -9.58
N ASP A 7 12.85 -2.34 -8.64
CA ASP A 7 13.33 -2.81 -7.36
C ASP A 7 12.14 -3.29 -6.49
N SER A 8 12.06 -4.61 -6.32
CA SER A 8 10.99 -5.25 -5.57
C SER A 8 11.07 -4.95 -4.07
N GLU A 9 12.25 -4.64 -3.53
CA GLU A 9 12.41 -4.27 -2.12
C GLU A 9 12.00 -2.81 -1.88
N GLU A 10 12.27 -1.91 -2.83
CA GLU A 10 11.71 -0.54 -2.78
C GLU A 10 10.17 -0.58 -2.82
N LEU A 11 9.57 -1.41 -3.66
CA LEU A 11 8.12 -1.61 -3.69
C LEU A 11 7.57 -2.15 -2.37
N ARG A 12 8.24 -3.13 -1.73
CA ARG A 12 7.86 -3.64 -0.40
C ARG A 12 8.00 -2.58 0.68
N THR A 13 9.03 -1.76 0.61
CA THR A 13 9.22 -0.64 1.54
C THR A 13 8.13 0.41 1.39
N ALA A 14 7.79 0.76 0.15
CA ALA A 14 6.66 1.64 -0.14
C ALA A 14 5.33 1.05 0.34
N ALA A 15 5.12 -0.26 0.15
CA ALA A 15 3.93 -0.97 0.63
C ALA A 15 3.78 -0.85 2.15
N ARG A 16 4.84 -1.18 2.89
CA ARG A 16 4.87 -1.07 4.37
C ARG A 16 4.63 0.36 4.84
N SER A 17 5.21 1.34 4.13
CA SER A 17 5.02 2.76 4.44
C SER A 17 3.57 3.19 4.26
N ALA A 18 2.93 2.81 3.14
CA ALA A 18 1.54 3.11 2.86
C ALA A 18 0.59 2.48 3.89
N SER A 19 0.78 1.21 4.24
CA SER A 19 -0.04 0.54 5.25
C SER A 19 0.10 1.20 6.62
N ARG A 20 1.33 1.53 7.05
CA ARG A 20 1.57 2.26 8.31
C ARG A 20 0.92 3.64 8.34
N ALA A 21 1.00 4.37 7.23
CA ALA A 21 0.33 5.68 7.12
C ALA A 21 -1.20 5.53 7.23
N GLY A 22 -1.77 4.48 6.63
CA GLY A 22 -3.19 4.15 6.77
C GLY A 22 -3.57 3.84 8.22
N ASP A 23 -2.75 3.06 8.93
CA ASP A 23 -2.97 2.74 10.34
C ASP A 23 -2.87 3.99 11.24
N SER A 24 -1.82 4.79 11.09
CA SER A 24 -1.65 6.04 11.85
C SER A 24 -2.77 7.04 11.60
N LEU A 25 -3.29 7.11 10.38
CA LEU A 25 -4.42 7.98 10.06
C LEU A 25 -5.72 7.46 10.70
N ALA A 26 -5.94 6.15 10.71
CA ALA A 26 -7.11 5.56 11.36
C ALA A 26 -7.12 5.79 12.89
N ASP A 27 -5.94 5.87 13.48
CA ASP A 27 -5.73 6.15 14.90
C ASP A 27 -5.75 7.66 15.24
N ASP A 28 -5.82 8.54 14.23
CA ASP A 28 -5.77 9.98 14.46
C ASP A 28 -7.01 10.49 15.23
N GLY A 29 -6.75 11.06 16.40
CA GLY A 29 -7.75 11.47 17.39
C GLY A 29 -8.55 12.72 17.01
N ALA A 30 -8.33 13.30 15.81
CA ALA A 30 -9.05 14.50 15.38
C ALA A 30 -10.59 14.30 15.36
N GLY A 31 -11.07 13.10 15.02
CA GLY A 31 -12.50 12.78 15.09
C GLY A 31 -13.07 12.81 16.51
N THR A 32 -12.31 12.38 17.50
CA THR A 32 -12.69 12.44 18.93
C THR A 32 -12.66 13.86 19.51
N VAL A 33 -11.75 14.71 19.03
CA VAL A 33 -11.72 16.13 19.43
C VAL A 33 -12.95 16.87 18.91
N LEU A 34 -13.33 16.63 17.65
CA LEU A 34 -14.53 17.23 17.06
C LEU A 34 -15.81 16.77 17.76
N ASP A 35 -15.92 15.49 18.12
CA ASP A 35 -17.04 14.98 18.93
C ASP A 35 -17.13 15.68 20.29
N SER A 36 -15.99 15.84 20.97
CA SER A 36 -15.94 16.45 22.30
C SER A 36 -16.37 17.93 22.22
N ALA A 37 -15.90 18.66 21.20
CA ALA A 37 -16.32 20.03 20.94
C ALA A 37 -17.81 20.13 20.59
N ALA A 38 -18.34 19.19 19.81
CA ALA A 38 -19.76 19.12 19.48
C ALA A 38 -20.62 18.90 20.74
N GLY A 39 -20.20 18.02 21.64
CA GLY A 39 -20.86 17.77 22.93
C GLY A 39 -20.90 19.00 23.82
N GLY A 40 -19.79 19.77 23.88
CA GLY A 40 -19.73 21.03 24.64
C GLY A 40 -20.61 22.15 24.07
N LEU A 41 -21.03 22.04 22.80
CA LEU A 41 -21.89 23.00 22.11
C LEU A 41 -23.30 22.47 21.87
N ALA A 42 -23.70 21.42 22.60
CA ALA A 42 -25.05 20.86 22.52
C ALA A 42 -26.12 21.94 22.81
N GLY A 43 -27.12 22.03 21.94
CA GLY A 43 -28.17 23.05 22.01
C GLY A 43 -27.91 24.33 21.21
N PHE A 44 -26.67 24.56 20.75
CA PHE A 44 -26.36 25.62 19.80
C PHE A 44 -26.38 25.09 18.36
N THR A 45 -26.75 25.96 17.41
CA THR A 45 -26.70 25.63 15.97
C THR A 45 -25.29 25.20 15.53
N SER A 46 -24.25 25.75 16.16
CA SER A 46 -22.85 25.36 15.95
C SER A 46 -22.55 23.92 16.38
N GLY A 47 -23.23 23.39 17.40
CA GLY A 47 -23.07 22.00 17.85
C GLY A 47 -23.53 20.99 16.81
N ALA A 48 -24.64 21.25 16.11
CA ALA A 48 -25.10 20.41 15.01
C ALA A 48 -24.14 20.46 13.80
N ALA A 49 -23.63 21.65 13.47
CA ALA A 49 -22.62 21.81 12.42
C ALA A 49 -21.31 21.08 12.75
N LEU A 50 -20.85 21.16 14.00
CA LEU A 50 -19.67 20.43 14.50
C LEU A 50 -19.88 18.92 14.49
N THR A 51 -21.07 18.43 14.86
CA THR A 51 -21.40 17.00 14.79
C THR A 51 -21.31 16.50 13.35
N SER A 52 -21.86 17.26 12.40
CA SER A 52 -21.77 16.94 10.97
C SER A 52 -20.33 16.94 10.46
N ALA A 53 -19.53 17.92 10.88
CA ALA A 53 -18.11 18.00 10.56
C ALA A 53 -17.33 16.82 11.14
N ALA A 54 -17.58 16.44 12.40
CA ALA A 54 -16.98 15.29 13.07
C ALA A 54 -17.26 13.98 12.31
N ASN A 55 -18.52 13.76 11.93
CA ASN A 55 -18.93 12.58 11.17
C ASN A 55 -18.31 12.54 9.77
N THR A 56 -18.26 13.68 9.09
CA THR A 56 -17.63 13.82 7.77
C THR A 56 -16.14 13.51 7.87
N TRP A 57 -15.45 14.09 8.86
CA TRP A 57 -14.04 13.84 9.11
C TRP A 57 -13.76 12.35 9.35
N LYS A 58 -14.47 11.72 10.28
CA LYS A 58 -14.33 10.29 10.57
C LYS A 58 -14.53 9.42 9.34
N THR A 59 -15.52 9.76 8.51
CA THR A 59 -15.80 9.02 7.27
C THR A 59 -14.63 9.16 6.29
N ARG A 60 -14.15 10.38 6.06
CA ARG A 60 -13.02 10.65 5.15
C ARG A 60 -11.72 10.00 5.62
N VAL A 61 -11.45 10.03 6.91
CA VAL A 61 -10.27 9.36 7.50
C VAL A 61 -10.35 7.85 7.32
N ARG A 62 -11.52 7.24 7.53
CA ARG A 62 -11.73 5.80 7.29
C ARG A 62 -11.58 5.42 5.82
N GLU A 63 -12.14 6.21 4.91
CA GLU A 63 -11.99 6.00 3.47
C GLU A 63 -10.50 6.08 3.07
N PHE A 64 -9.83 7.15 3.48
CA PHE A 64 -8.44 7.37 3.07
C PHE A 64 -7.46 6.36 3.70
N SER A 65 -7.69 5.93 4.94
CA SER A 65 -6.90 4.84 5.55
C SER A 65 -7.09 3.51 4.83
N ALA A 66 -8.32 3.19 4.39
CA ALA A 66 -8.59 2.01 3.58
C ALA A 66 -7.90 2.08 2.20
N ASP A 67 -7.91 3.25 1.56
CA ASP A 67 -7.22 3.47 0.29
C ASP A 67 -5.70 3.29 0.42
N LEU A 68 -5.10 3.79 1.50
CA LEU A 68 -3.67 3.62 1.78
C LEU A 68 -3.29 2.15 2.01
N ARG A 69 -4.10 1.39 2.75
CA ARG A 69 -3.89 -0.06 2.93
C ARG A 69 -4.02 -0.81 1.60
N SER A 70 -5.06 -0.50 0.81
CA SER A 70 -5.27 -1.09 -0.52
C SER A 70 -4.11 -0.79 -1.48
N LEU A 71 -3.56 0.43 -1.43
CA LEU A 71 -2.36 0.78 -2.17
C LEU A 71 -1.15 -0.04 -1.71
N GLY A 72 -0.96 -0.18 -0.40
CA GLY A 72 0.09 -1.02 0.18
C GLY A 72 0.02 -2.46 -0.33
N ASP A 73 -1.17 -3.07 -0.29
CA ASP A 73 -1.39 -4.44 -0.76
C ASP A 73 -1.08 -4.60 -2.26
N ARG A 74 -1.45 -3.61 -3.08
CA ARG A 74 -1.15 -3.62 -4.53
C ARG A 74 0.34 -3.52 -4.80
N LEU A 75 1.08 -2.72 -4.04
CA LEU A 75 2.53 -2.60 -4.15
C LEU A 75 3.24 -3.90 -3.74
N ALA A 76 2.78 -4.53 -2.66
CA ALA A 76 3.31 -5.84 -2.24
C ALA A 76 3.06 -6.92 -3.30
N GLN A 77 1.84 -7.00 -3.84
CA GLN A 77 1.52 -7.93 -4.93
C GLN A 77 2.33 -7.67 -6.20
N ALA A 78 2.62 -6.40 -6.51
CA ALA A 78 3.47 -6.05 -7.64
C ALA A 78 4.90 -6.56 -7.42
N ALA A 79 5.47 -6.34 -6.23
CA ALA A 79 6.81 -6.83 -5.88
C ALA A 79 6.91 -8.36 -6.03
N ASP A 80 5.92 -9.10 -5.51
CA ASP A 80 5.92 -10.56 -5.58
C ASP A 80 5.82 -11.07 -7.04
N ARG A 81 5.07 -10.36 -7.90
CA ARG A 81 5.00 -10.69 -9.33
C ARG A 81 6.31 -10.41 -10.06
N TYR A 82 7.00 -9.31 -9.73
CA TYR A 82 8.30 -9.01 -10.32
C TYR A 82 9.33 -10.06 -9.94
N GLU A 83 9.41 -10.43 -8.66
CA GLU A 83 10.32 -11.47 -8.17
C GLU A 83 10.02 -12.84 -8.80
N ALA A 84 8.74 -13.23 -8.90
CA ALA A 84 8.37 -14.48 -9.56
C ALA A 84 8.77 -14.50 -11.04
N THR A 85 8.54 -13.39 -11.76
CA THR A 85 8.90 -13.27 -13.18
C THR A 85 10.41 -13.37 -13.39
N ASP A 86 11.20 -12.75 -12.52
CA ASP A 86 12.66 -12.78 -12.62
C ASP A 86 13.22 -14.18 -12.31
N ASN A 87 12.67 -14.86 -11.30
CA ASN A 87 13.00 -16.24 -10.98
C ASN A 87 12.68 -17.22 -12.12
N ASP A 88 11.52 -17.07 -12.77
CA ASP A 88 11.13 -17.88 -13.92
C ASP A 88 12.06 -17.64 -15.12
N ALA A 89 12.42 -16.39 -15.39
CA ALA A 89 13.37 -16.04 -16.44
C ALA A 89 14.76 -16.63 -16.18
N ALA A 90 15.27 -16.51 -14.94
CA ALA A 90 16.54 -17.11 -14.53
C ALA A 90 16.52 -18.64 -14.64
N GLY A 91 15.42 -19.28 -14.24
CA GLY A 91 15.22 -20.73 -14.38
C GLY A 91 15.19 -21.19 -15.84
N GLY A 92 14.52 -20.44 -16.71
CA GLY A 92 14.51 -20.68 -18.16
C GLY A 92 15.90 -20.57 -18.78
N LEU A 93 16.66 -19.53 -18.41
CA LEU A 93 18.02 -19.32 -18.91
C LEU A 93 18.95 -20.47 -18.47
N ARG A 94 18.87 -20.91 -17.21
CA ARG A 94 19.65 -22.06 -16.70
C ARG A 94 19.36 -23.33 -17.50
N ARG A 95 18.10 -23.64 -17.81
CA ARG A 95 17.75 -24.80 -18.65
C ARG A 95 18.35 -24.71 -20.04
N ILE A 96 18.30 -23.53 -20.66
CA ILE A 96 18.89 -23.34 -22.00
C ILE A 96 20.39 -23.57 -21.95
N LEU A 97 21.09 -23.04 -20.94
CA LEU A 97 22.52 -23.25 -20.75
C LEU A 97 22.86 -24.73 -20.53
N ASP A 98 22.07 -25.45 -19.73
CA ASP A 98 22.24 -26.89 -19.52
C ASP A 98 22.06 -27.70 -20.82
N LEU A 99 21.07 -27.35 -21.64
CA LEU A 99 20.85 -27.98 -22.94
C LEU A 99 22.02 -27.72 -23.89
N LEU A 100 22.51 -26.48 -23.95
CA LEU A 100 23.67 -26.11 -24.77
C LEU A 100 24.94 -26.85 -24.33
N ASN A 101 25.20 -26.94 -23.03
CA ASN A 101 26.34 -27.68 -22.50
C ASN A 101 26.25 -29.18 -22.85
N ARG A 102 25.06 -29.79 -22.78
CA ARG A 102 24.86 -31.20 -23.17
C ARG A 102 25.12 -31.44 -24.65
N VAL A 103 24.71 -30.52 -25.52
CA VAL A 103 24.95 -30.63 -26.97
C VAL A 103 26.43 -30.37 -27.29
N GLY A 104 27.06 -29.40 -26.65
CA GLY A 104 28.48 -29.07 -26.87
C GLY A 104 29.47 -30.11 -26.35
N VAL A 105 29.09 -30.96 -25.40
CA VAL A 105 29.90 -32.09 -24.92
C VAL A 105 29.78 -33.33 -25.84
N ALA A 106 28.79 -33.34 -26.74
CA ALA A 106 28.55 -34.45 -27.68
C ALA A 106 29.16 -34.22 -29.08
N ALA A 107 29.85 -33.10 -29.29
CA ALA A 107 30.56 -32.74 -30.53
C ALA A 107 32.07 -32.74 -30.31
#